data_AF-A0A559NBB3-F1
#
_entry.id   AF-A0A559NBB3-F1
#
_cell.length_a   1.000
_cell.length_b   1.000
_cell.length_c   1.000
_cell.angle_alpha   90.00
_cell.angle_beta   90.00
_cell.angle_gamma   90.00
#
_symmetry.space_group_name_H-M   'P 1'
#
loop_
_entity.id
_entity.type
_entity.pdbx_description
1 polymer ?
#
loop_
_entity_poly.entity_id
_entity_poly.type
_entity_poly.pdbx_seq_one_letter_code
_entity_poly.pdbx_strand_id
1 'polypeptide(L)'
;MKQLGIALVLVLFFATNGIAQTKKDNSLVATYLKANGSAAQYQYAYDQLLTMLHKNHPKTDKNADAYKYLNDNKSKAVAEILNDLEVVYTKHFTQEDIKEMLGFYRGEAAKQMLADRTKMTEEQKQELNAYYNSEVGKKIISKQQVLSKEIGAASEAWSRDLYETAMSLLK
;
A
#
# COMPACT_ATOMS: atom_id res chain seq x y z
N MET A 1 65.11 0.72 -34.41
CA MET A 1 65.41 0.51 -32.96
C MET A 1 64.17 0.98 -32.21
N LYS A 2 63.36 0.07 -31.64
CA LYS A 2 63.23 -0.15 -30.18
C LYS A 2 63.11 1.19 -29.43
N GLN A 3 61.97 1.58 -28.86
CA GLN A 3 61.35 1.08 -27.61
C GLN A 3 59.82 1.25 -27.72
N LEU A 4 58.94 0.26 -27.56
CA LEU A 4 58.47 -0.41 -26.32
C LEU A 4 57.93 0.52 -25.23
N GLY A 5 56.62 0.40 -24.99
CA GLY A 5 55.97 0.59 -23.69
C GLY A 5 55.39 1.98 -23.43
N ILE A 6 54.06 2.10 -23.47
CA ILE A 6 53.21 2.08 -22.26
C ILE A 6 51.76 2.02 -22.75
N ALA A 7 51.09 0.91 -22.42
CA ALA A 7 49.64 0.82 -22.51
C ALA A 7 49.05 1.67 -21.39
N LEU A 8 48.40 2.78 -21.73
CA LEU A 8 47.55 3.50 -20.78
C LEU A 8 46.11 3.04 -21.00
N VAL A 9 45.74 1.99 -20.27
CA VAL A 9 44.37 1.58 -20.07
C VAL A 9 43.70 2.66 -19.22
N LEU A 10 42.96 3.56 -19.85
CA LEU A 10 42.00 4.41 -19.16
C LEU A 10 40.75 3.57 -18.89
N VAL A 11 40.75 2.90 -17.74
CA VAL A 11 39.52 2.38 -17.11
C VAL A 11 38.71 3.60 -16.72
N LEU A 12 37.77 4.00 -17.57
CA LEU A 12 36.67 4.83 -17.13
C LEU A 12 35.81 3.97 -16.20
N PHE A 13 35.94 4.26 -14.90
CA PHE A 13 35.03 3.77 -13.88
C PHE A 13 33.60 4.08 -14.31
N PHE A 14 32.87 3.03 -14.69
CA PHE A 14 31.42 3.05 -14.60
C PHE A 14 31.09 3.18 -13.10
N ALA A 15 30.96 4.42 -12.63
CA ALA A 15 30.17 4.69 -11.45
C ALA A 15 28.72 4.40 -11.85
N THR A 16 28.32 3.13 -11.81
CA THR A 16 26.92 2.78 -11.63
C THR A 16 26.53 3.28 -10.26
N ASN A 17 26.19 4.56 -10.18
CA ASN A 17 25.23 5.01 -9.18
C ASN A 17 23.94 4.31 -9.56
N GLY A 18 23.80 3.06 -9.11
CA GLY A 18 22.51 2.46 -8.86
C GLY A 18 21.87 3.32 -7.79
N ILE A 19 21.29 4.45 -8.20
CA ILE A 19 20.15 4.99 -7.47
C ILE A 19 19.15 3.86 -7.55
N ALA A 20 19.08 3.09 -6.45
CA ALA A 20 17.97 2.21 -6.20
C ALA A 20 16.74 3.03 -6.54
N GLN A 21 16.07 2.70 -7.63
CA GLN A 21 14.81 3.30 -7.97
C GLN A 21 13.88 2.87 -6.85
N THR A 22 13.74 3.71 -5.82
CA THR A 22 12.52 3.76 -5.04
C THR A 22 11.46 3.99 -6.11
N LYS A 23 10.80 2.90 -6.53
CA LYS A 23 9.63 2.99 -7.42
C LYS A 23 8.71 3.97 -6.73
N LYS A 24 8.70 5.22 -7.22
CA LYS A 24 7.67 6.18 -6.88
C LYS A 24 6.41 5.49 -7.36
N ASP A 25 5.64 5.00 -6.40
CA ASP A 25 4.53 4.09 -6.60
C ASP A 25 3.42 4.84 -7.34
N ASN A 26 3.55 4.83 -8.66
CA ASN A 26 2.84 5.65 -9.64
C ASN A 26 1.73 4.86 -10.34
N SER A 27 1.42 3.64 -9.88
CA SER A 27 0.34 2.88 -10.49
C SER A 27 -1.00 3.57 -10.21
N LEU A 28 -1.89 3.47 -11.19
CA LEU A 28 -3.24 4.00 -11.07
C LEU A 28 -3.99 3.33 -9.90
N VAL A 29 -3.72 2.03 -9.67
CA VAL A 29 -4.32 1.24 -8.60
C VAL A 29 -3.79 1.68 -7.23
N ALA A 30 -2.48 1.91 -7.07
CA ALA A 30 -1.92 2.45 -5.84
C ALA A 30 -2.51 3.83 -5.49
N THR A 31 -2.76 4.66 -6.50
CA THR A 31 -3.45 5.95 -6.32
C THR A 31 -4.90 5.75 -5.86
N TYR A 32 -5.61 4.80 -6.47
CA TYR A 32 -6.97 4.43 -6.07
C TYR A 32 -7.03 3.88 -4.63
N LEU A 33 -6.13 2.98 -4.25
CA LEU A 33 -6.04 2.40 -2.89
C LEU A 33 -5.69 3.44 -1.80
N LYS A 34 -5.05 4.54 -2.19
CA LYS A 34 -4.86 5.69 -1.30
C LYS A 34 -6.15 6.50 -1.18
N ALA A 35 -6.79 6.80 -2.30
CA ALA A 35 -8.01 7.61 -2.34
C ALA A 35 -9.21 6.93 -1.68
N ASN A 36 -9.32 5.60 -1.75
CA ASN A 36 -10.42 4.83 -1.17
C ASN A 36 -10.26 4.51 0.32
N GLY A 37 -9.16 4.94 0.94
CA GLY A 37 -8.86 4.73 2.36
C GLY A 37 -8.13 3.44 2.70
N SER A 38 -7.89 2.51 1.77
CA SER A 38 -7.19 1.25 2.07
C SER A 38 -5.79 1.48 2.64
N ALA A 39 -5.02 2.42 2.08
CA ALA A 39 -3.70 2.77 2.62
C ALA A 39 -3.76 3.23 4.09
N ALA A 40 -4.74 4.06 4.43
CA ALA A 40 -4.93 4.54 5.80
C ALA A 40 -5.37 3.40 6.74
N GLN A 41 -6.22 2.49 6.28
CA GLN A 41 -6.65 1.32 7.05
C GLN A 41 -5.48 0.40 7.41
N TYR A 42 -4.56 0.13 6.48
CA TYR A 42 -3.38 -0.70 6.77
C TYR A 42 -2.34 0.03 7.64
N GLN A 43 -2.18 1.35 7.47
CA GLN A 43 -1.36 2.14 8.40
C GLN A 43 -1.90 2.05 9.83
N TYR A 44 -3.22 2.17 9.98
CA TYR A 44 -3.87 2.04 11.28
C TYR A 44 -3.75 0.63 11.86
N ALA A 45 -3.95 -0.41 11.05
CA ALA A 45 -3.79 -1.80 11.49
C ALA A 45 -2.36 -2.08 11.98
N TYR A 46 -1.35 -1.54 11.29
CA TYR A 46 0.04 -1.60 11.72
C TYR A 46 0.24 -0.95 13.10
N ASP A 47 -0.31 0.25 13.30
CA ASP A 47 -0.22 0.96 14.58
C ASP A 47 -0.92 0.21 15.72
N GLN A 48 -2.06 -0.42 15.43
CA GLN A 48 -2.77 -1.25 16.40
C GLN A 48 -1.95 -2.48 16.80
N LEU A 49 -1.27 -3.10 15.84
CA LEU A 49 -0.36 -4.20 16.14
C LEU A 49 0.77 -3.73 17.05
N LEU A 50 1.45 -2.62 16.73
CA LEU A 50 2.52 -2.09 17.58
C LEU A 50 2.02 -1.69 18.97
N THR A 51 0.81 -1.15 19.06
CA THR A 51 0.16 -0.84 20.35
C THR A 51 -0.04 -2.11 21.19
N MET A 52 -0.55 -3.17 20.57
CA MET A 52 -0.71 -4.47 21.23
C MET A 52 0.64 -5.06 21.67
N LEU A 53 1.66 -4.98 20.81
CA LEU A 53 3.00 -5.48 21.12
C LEU A 53 3.64 -4.68 22.26
N HIS A 54 3.52 -3.35 22.28
CA HIS A 54 3.98 -2.51 23.40
C HIS A 54 3.35 -2.93 24.73
N LYS A 55 2.06 -3.27 24.72
CA LYS A 55 1.34 -3.72 25.92
C LYS A 55 1.87 -5.06 26.45
N ASN A 56 2.21 -5.99 25.55
CA ASN A 56 2.64 -7.34 25.91
C ASN A 56 4.16 -7.48 26.09
N HIS A 57 4.93 -6.62 25.43
CA HIS A 57 6.40 -6.58 25.42
C HIS A 57 6.88 -5.14 25.59
N PRO A 58 6.73 -4.51 26.77
CA PRO A 58 7.10 -3.12 26.98
C PRO A 58 8.50 -2.78 26.48
N LYS A 59 8.67 -1.56 25.96
CA LYS A 59 9.97 -1.09 25.49
C LYS A 59 10.95 -1.02 26.67
N THR A 60 12.11 -1.64 26.46
CA THR A 60 13.27 -1.62 27.36
C THR A 60 14.52 -1.32 26.55
N ASP A 61 15.65 -1.09 27.20
CA ASP A 61 16.93 -0.88 26.49
C ASP A 61 17.32 -2.10 25.64
N LYS A 62 16.91 -3.32 26.04
CA LYS A 62 17.24 -4.56 25.32
C LYS A 62 16.51 -4.70 23.98
N ASN A 63 15.31 -4.15 23.84
CA ASN A 63 14.49 -4.26 22.63
C ASN A 63 14.24 -2.90 21.95
N ALA A 64 14.99 -1.86 22.34
CA ALA A 64 14.83 -0.52 21.79
C ALA A 64 15.07 -0.48 20.28
N ASP A 65 16.08 -1.21 19.79
CA ASP A 65 16.40 -1.30 18.36
C ASP A 65 15.34 -2.08 17.57
N ALA A 66 14.72 -3.09 18.17
CA ALA A 66 13.60 -3.81 17.58
C ALA A 66 12.41 -2.86 17.34
N TYR A 67 12.06 -2.06 18.36
CA TYR A 67 11.00 -1.05 18.20
C TYR A 67 11.37 0.05 17.21
N LYS A 68 12.64 0.48 17.18
CA LYS A 68 13.11 1.43 16.17
C LYS A 68 12.93 0.85 14.76
N TYR A 69 13.37 -0.40 14.54
CA TYR A 69 13.22 -1.09 13.28
C TYR A 69 11.75 -1.18 12.85
N LEU A 70 10.86 -1.59 13.76
CA LEU A 70 9.42 -1.70 13.49
C LEU A 70 8.81 -0.35 13.12
N ASN A 71 9.18 0.74 13.79
CA ASN A 71 8.68 2.07 13.44
C ASN A 71 9.22 2.54 12.08
N ASP A 72 10.51 2.37 11.83
CA ASP A 72 11.17 2.80 10.59
C ASP A 72 10.67 2.03 9.36
N ASN A 73 10.26 0.77 9.54
CA ASN A 73 9.80 -0.10 8.45
C ASN A 73 8.28 -0.07 8.20
N LYS A 74 7.49 0.72 8.95
CA LYS A 74 6.03 0.82 8.76
C LYS A 74 5.65 1.08 7.31
N SER A 75 6.27 2.08 6.69
CA SER A 75 5.95 2.48 5.31
C SER A 75 6.23 1.36 4.31
N LYS A 76 7.28 0.56 4.56
CA LYS A 76 7.63 -0.59 3.73
C LYS A 76 6.60 -1.70 3.89
N ALA A 77 6.26 -2.08 5.11
CA ALA A 77 5.27 -3.12 5.39
C ALA A 77 3.89 -2.76 4.82
N VAL A 78 3.47 -1.48 4.91
CA VAL A 78 2.22 -1.03 4.30
C VAL A 78 2.30 -1.06 2.77
N ALA A 79 3.45 -0.71 2.18
CA ALA A 79 3.61 -0.80 0.73
C ALA A 79 3.54 -2.24 0.21
N GLU A 80 4.04 -3.22 0.97
CA GLU A 80 3.97 -4.65 0.63
C GLU A 80 2.52 -5.11 0.45
N ILE A 81 1.64 -4.86 1.42
CA ILE A 81 0.22 -5.22 1.27
C ILE A 81 -0.49 -4.41 0.18
N LEU A 82 -0.15 -3.13 -0.02
CA LEU A 82 -0.73 -2.36 -1.11
C LEU A 82 -0.35 -2.90 -2.50
N ASN A 83 0.86 -3.45 -2.65
CA ASN A 83 1.27 -4.14 -3.88
C ASN A 83 0.48 -5.42 -4.10
N ASP A 84 0.23 -6.20 -3.04
CA ASP A 84 -0.59 -7.41 -3.14
C ASP A 84 -2.03 -7.07 -3.54
N LEU A 85 -2.58 -5.99 -2.97
CA LEU A 85 -3.90 -5.50 -3.37
C LEU A 85 -3.90 -5.00 -4.82
N GLU A 86 -2.82 -4.38 -5.30
CA GLU A 86 -2.73 -4.00 -6.71
C GLU A 86 -2.86 -5.21 -7.64
N VAL A 87 -2.24 -6.34 -7.31
CA VAL A 87 -2.39 -7.60 -8.06
C VAL A 87 -3.85 -8.07 -8.05
N VAL A 88 -4.54 -7.99 -6.92
CA VAL A 88 -5.96 -8.36 -6.84
C VAL A 88 -6.82 -7.45 -7.72
N TYR A 89 -6.67 -6.13 -7.62
CA TYR A 89 -7.49 -5.20 -8.40
C TYR A 89 -7.23 -5.30 -9.91
N THR A 90 -5.96 -5.40 -10.33
CA THR A 90 -5.61 -5.56 -11.75
C THR A 90 -6.11 -6.87 -12.37
N LYS A 91 -6.35 -7.90 -11.56
CA LYS A 91 -6.97 -9.16 -12.00
C LYS A 91 -8.45 -9.04 -12.32
N HIS A 92 -9.18 -8.13 -11.65
CA HIS A 92 -10.66 -8.05 -11.75
C HIS A 92 -11.17 -6.81 -12.49
N PHE A 93 -10.34 -5.80 -12.66
CA PHE A 93 -10.69 -4.50 -13.23
C PHE A 93 -9.72 -4.09 -14.34
N THR A 94 -10.26 -3.47 -15.39
CA THR A 94 -9.46 -2.86 -16.45
C THR A 94 -8.86 -1.54 -15.96
N GLN A 95 -7.93 -0.98 -16.74
CA GLN A 95 -7.39 0.34 -16.42
C GLN A 95 -8.47 1.42 -16.45
N GLU A 96 -9.43 1.33 -17.38
CA GLU A 96 -10.58 2.24 -17.50
C GLU A 96 -11.47 2.14 -16.26
N ASP A 97 -11.79 0.94 -15.80
CA ASP A 97 -12.56 0.75 -14.56
C ASP A 97 -11.87 1.46 -13.38
N ILE A 98 -10.57 1.25 -13.20
CA ILE A 98 -9.82 1.87 -12.09
C ILE A 98 -9.78 3.40 -12.24
N LYS A 99 -9.75 3.96 -13.46
CA LYS A 99 -9.85 5.42 -13.68
C LYS A 99 -11.19 5.96 -13.21
N GLU A 100 -12.29 5.28 -13.55
CA GLU A 100 -13.63 5.67 -13.12
C GLU A 100 -13.80 5.56 -11.60
N MET A 101 -13.33 4.45 -11.02
CA MET A 101 -13.29 4.24 -9.57
C MET A 101 -12.53 5.37 -8.88
N LEU A 102 -11.32 5.69 -9.35
CA LEU A 102 -10.53 6.80 -8.81
C LEU A 102 -11.23 8.16 -9.00
N GLY A 103 -11.95 8.35 -10.10
CA GLY A 103 -12.76 9.54 -10.34
C GLY A 103 -13.76 9.79 -9.22
N PHE A 104 -14.54 8.77 -8.86
CA PHE A 104 -15.48 8.85 -7.75
C PHE A 104 -14.78 9.12 -6.42
N TYR A 105 -13.72 8.37 -6.09
CA TYR A 105 -13.02 8.50 -4.81
C TYR A 105 -12.23 9.82 -4.62
N ARG A 106 -12.09 10.63 -5.68
CA ARG A 106 -11.57 12.00 -5.59
C ARG A 106 -12.63 13.04 -5.24
N GLY A 107 -13.92 12.71 -5.44
CA GLY A 107 -15.04 13.60 -5.20
C GLY A 107 -15.39 13.79 -3.72
N GLU A 108 -16.13 14.85 -3.43
CA GLU A 108 -16.53 15.19 -2.06
C GLU A 108 -17.51 14.18 -1.46
N ALA A 109 -18.41 13.59 -2.26
CA ALA A 109 -19.30 12.54 -1.80
C ALA A 109 -18.52 11.33 -1.26
N ALA A 110 -17.48 10.90 -1.95
CA ALA A 110 -16.65 9.78 -1.50
C ALA A 110 -15.82 10.12 -0.26
N LYS A 111 -15.24 11.33 -0.20
CA LYS A 111 -14.51 11.79 1.00
C LYS A 111 -15.41 11.86 2.23
N GLN A 112 -16.61 12.41 2.08
CA GLN A 112 -17.59 12.46 3.18
C GLN A 112 -18.06 11.06 3.55
N MET A 113 -18.30 10.17 2.58
CA MET A 113 -18.66 8.77 2.84
C MET A 113 -17.59 8.05 3.67
N LEU A 114 -16.31 8.24 3.33
CA LEU A 114 -15.18 7.64 4.06
C LEU A 114 -14.98 8.23 5.46
N ALA A 115 -15.25 9.53 5.62
CA ALA A 115 -15.11 10.21 6.91
C ALA A 115 -16.28 9.90 7.86
N ASP A 116 -17.51 10.10 7.39
CA ASP A 116 -18.74 9.88 8.15
C ASP A 116 -19.95 9.87 7.20
N ARG A 117 -20.42 8.67 6.86
CA ARG A 117 -21.57 8.47 5.97
C ARG A 117 -22.87 9.10 6.51
N THR A 118 -23.02 9.26 7.83
CA THR A 118 -24.24 9.84 8.43
C THR A 118 -24.37 11.34 8.18
N LYS A 119 -23.25 12.01 7.85
CA LYS A 119 -23.16 13.44 7.55
C LYS A 119 -23.21 13.76 6.07
N MET A 120 -23.51 12.79 5.21
CA MET A 120 -23.67 13.06 3.78
C MET A 120 -24.90 13.93 3.50
N THR A 121 -24.74 14.93 2.63
CA THR A 121 -25.88 15.72 2.11
C THR A 121 -26.73 14.88 1.15
N GLU A 122 -27.92 15.37 0.79
CA GLU A 122 -28.76 14.68 -0.19
C GLU A 122 -28.11 14.63 -1.58
N GLU A 123 -27.40 15.69 -1.98
CA GLU A 123 -26.64 15.72 -3.24
C GLU A 123 -25.54 14.66 -3.25
N GLN A 124 -24.79 14.53 -2.14
CA GLN A 124 -23.75 13.51 -2.02
C GLN A 124 -24.33 12.09 -2.02
N LYS A 125 -25.51 11.88 -1.42
CA LYS A 125 -26.22 10.60 -1.49
C LYS A 125 -26.68 10.29 -2.91
N GLN A 126 -27.14 11.29 -3.67
CA GLN A 126 -27.51 11.12 -5.07
C GLN A 126 -26.29 10.77 -5.92
N GLU A 127 -25.15 11.45 -5.75
CA GLU A 127 -23.89 11.10 -6.41
C GLU A 127 -23.44 9.67 -6.09
N LEU A 128 -23.52 9.26 -4.81
CA LEU A 128 -23.22 7.90 -4.37
C LEU A 128 -24.12 6.86 -5.06
N ASN A 129 -25.43 7.13 -5.10
CA ASN A 129 -26.40 6.26 -5.75
C ASN A 129 -26.16 6.18 -7.27
N ALA A 130 -25.86 7.31 -7.92
CA ALA A 130 -25.51 7.35 -9.33
C ALA A 130 -24.24 6.53 -9.62
N TYR A 131 -23.21 6.65 -8.77
CA TYR A 131 -21.99 5.88 -8.89
C TYR A 131 -22.25 4.37 -8.80
N TYR A 132 -22.98 3.89 -7.80
CA TYR A 132 -23.26 2.44 -7.69
C TYR A 132 -24.22 1.91 -8.76
N ASN A 133 -24.98 2.78 -9.43
CA ASN A 133 -25.81 2.44 -10.59
C ASN A 133 -25.05 2.51 -11.94
N SER A 134 -23.82 3.01 -11.95
CA SER A 134 -22.95 2.97 -13.14
C SER A 134 -22.50 1.55 -13.47
N GLU A 135 -21.95 1.34 -14.67
CA GLU A 135 -21.42 0.04 -15.07
C GLU A 135 -20.26 -0.42 -14.18
N VAL A 136 -19.32 0.47 -13.83
CA VAL A 136 -18.24 0.16 -12.89
C VAL A 136 -18.76 -0.11 -11.48
N GLY A 137 -19.78 0.62 -11.03
CA GLY A 137 -20.44 0.42 -9.74
C GLY A 137 -21.08 -0.96 -9.62
N LYS A 138 -21.86 -1.36 -10.63
CA LYS A 138 -22.43 -2.71 -10.73
C LYS A 138 -21.35 -3.79 -10.80
N LYS A 139 -20.25 -3.53 -11.52
CA LYS A 139 -19.12 -4.44 -11.60
C LYS A 139 -18.48 -4.66 -10.23
N ILE A 140 -18.24 -3.60 -9.45
CA ILE A 140 -17.73 -3.69 -8.07
C ILE A 140 -18.65 -4.58 -7.22
N ILE A 141 -19.97 -4.35 -7.28
CA ILE A 141 -20.95 -5.15 -6.54
C ILE A 141 -20.86 -6.63 -6.96
N SER A 142 -20.80 -6.91 -8.27
CA SER A 142 -20.68 -8.30 -8.78
C SER A 142 -19.38 -8.99 -8.35
N LYS A 143 -18.31 -8.22 -8.11
CA LYS A 143 -17.00 -8.72 -7.69
C LYS A 143 -16.82 -8.74 -6.18
N GLN A 144 -17.77 -8.23 -5.39
CA GLN A 144 -17.63 -8.07 -3.94
C GLN A 144 -17.19 -9.36 -3.25
N GLN A 145 -17.82 -10.49 -3.57
CA GLN A 145 -17.49 -11.77 -2.94
C GLN A 145 -16.06 -12.23 -3.23
N VAL A 146 -15.62 -12.14 -4.48
CA VAL A 146 -14.26 -12.57 -4.87
C VAL A 146 -13.20 -11.62 -4.33
N LEU A 147 -13.46 -10.31 -4.35
CA LEU A 147 -12.56 -9.32 -3.76
C LEU A 147 -12.42 -9.52 -2.27
N SER A 148 -13.52 -9.70 -1.52
CA SER A 148 -13.46 -9.96 -0.07
C SER A 148 -12.62 -11.19 0.25
N LYS A 149 -12.71 -12.25 -0.56
CA LYS A 149 -11.91 -13.46 -0.38
C LYS A 149 -10.42 -13.23 -0.65
N GLU A 150 -10.09 -12.63 -1.79
CA GLU A 150 -8.69 -12.45 -2.21
C GLU A 150 -7.97 -11.38 -1.36
N ILE A 151 -8.64 -10.27 -1.07
CA ILE A 151 -8.13 -9.24 -0.17
C ILE A 151 -7.96 -9.83 1.23
N GLY A 152 -8.95 -10.57 1.75
CA GLY A 152 -8.86 -11.20 3.07
C GLY A 152 -7.65 -12.14 3.19
N ALA A 153 -7.41 -12.96 2.18
CA ALA A 153 -6.23 -13.85 2.16
C ALA A 153 -4.91 -13.07 2.15
N ALA A 154 -4.81 -11.99 1.36
CA ALA A 154 -3.64 -11.12 1.36
C ALA A 154 -3.44 -10.41 2.71
N SER A 155 -4.50 -9.87 3.31
CA SER A 155 -4.44 -9.22 4.63
C SER A 155 -4.03 -10.20 5.74
N GLU A 156 -4.57 -11.43 5.72
CA GLU A 156 -4.22 -12.47 6.69
C GLU A 156 -2.74 -12.85 6.56
N ALA A 157 -2.25 -13.05 5.33
CA ALA A 157 -0.86 -13.36 5.11
C ALA A 157 0.07 -12.25 5.60
N TRP A 158 -0.20 -11.02 5.19
CA TRP A 158 0.56 -9.85 5.62
C TRP A 158 0.59 -9.67 7.14
N SER A 159 -0.57 -9.77 7.80
CA SER A 159 -0.68 -9.56 9.24
C SER A 159 0.05 -10.65 10.05
N ARG A 160 0.02 -11.90 9.61
CA ARG A 160 0.78 -12.99 10.21
C ARG A 160 2.27 -12.76 10.06
N ASP A 161 2.75 -12.49 8.85
CA ASP A 161 4.18 -12.31 8.56
C ASP A 161 4.74 -11.11 9.34
N LEU A 162 3.96 -10.02 9.44
CA LEU A 162 4.30 -8.86 10.25
C LEU A 162 4.38 -9.20 11.74
N TYR A 163 3.40 -9.93 12.27
CA TYR A 163 3.41 -10.36 13.67
C TYR A 163 4.61 -11.25 13.98
N GLU A 164 4.88 -12.26 13.15
CA GLU A 164 6.01 -13.17 13.31
C GLU A 164 7.35 -12.43 13.26
N THR A 165 7.49 -11.49 12.32
CA THR A 165 8.67 -10.62 12.22
C THR A 165 8.86 -9.83 13.52
N ALA A 166 7.81 -9.17 14.00
CA ALA A 166 7.88 -8.39 15.23
C ALA A 166 8.23 -9.25 16.45
N MET A 167 7.60 -10.42 16.59
CA MET A 167 7.90 -11.37 17.67
C MET A 167 9.33 -11.92 17.59
N SER A 168 9.91 -12.06 16.39
CA SER A 168 11.31 -12.48 16.24
C SER A 168 12.30 -11.42 16.74
N LEU A 169 11.97 -10.14 16.57
CA LEU A 169 12.80 -9.00 16.95
C LEU A 169 12.67 -8.65 18.44
N LEU A 170 11.52 -8.91 19.04
CA LEU A 170 11.21 -8.56 20.44
C LEU A 170 11.65 -9.62 21.46
N LYS A 171 12.27 -10.72 21.01
CA LYS A 171 12.81 -11.80 21.87
C LYS A 171 14.01 -11.36 22.69
#